data_AF-A0A2M7SWD9-F1
#
_entry.id   AF-A0A2M7SWD9-F1
#
_cell.length_a   1.000
_cell.length_b   1.000
_cell.length_c   1.000
_cell.angle_alpha   90.00
_cell.angle_beta   90.00
_cell.angle_gamma   90.00
#
_symmetry.space_group_name_H-M   'P 1'
#
loop_
_entity.id
_entity.type
_entity.pdbx_description
1 polymer ?
#
loop_
_entity_poly.entity_id
_entity_poly.type
_entity_poly.pdbx_seq_one_letter_code
_entity_poly.pdbx_strand_id
1 'polypeptide(L)'
;MSFYRKYRPQKFAAVIGENHVRDTLLTAISDNKVAHGYLFAGPRGIGKTTVARLLAKAINCQKREELNKAGSGEPCDECNFCKEIKLGKNLDIIEIDAASNRGIDEIRELRERVKFAPISGRYKVYIIDEVHMLTLPAFNALLKTLEEPPAHAIFIMATTEAHKIPATILSRVQRFDFHRISKDDIVKNLKMVVKSEGLKAAPEALEAVAVAAEGSHRDAISLLEQIASLTPDIALADVRTVLGLAKSEEILHIAELIAAGNSKEAISVIGELIAQGVESNQIIKELVEAFRQLLLTKIAAPETTFEVTAERMSKLKSLAHKFDAEAINKILGVLISASQLVKETSIRSLPVEMAVVESCALVENSKSEILNSKQTKSNSRPEANSKPEIKKEISKEDPGVAVEQSSKSAMESVDDKLWKEIIDKIKPHNHSLHALLRDAYPDGTIGDDFILSVRFRFHHDKISEAKNCQIIEEVLQEVLGKKLRVVCRIVDKKTKELKNISASAHAVRDGKTKEHGKDLEAAAKEIFETE
;
A
#
# COMPACT_ATOMS: atom_id res chain seq x y z
N MET A 1 2.82 -34.64 2.85
CA MET A 1 1.67 -33.70 2.85
C MET A 1 2.21 -32.37 3.35
N SER A 2 1.90 -31.25 2.69
CA SER A 2 2.49 -29.97 3.11
C SER A 2 2.10 -29.57 4.52
N PHE A 3 2.99 -28.87 5.24
CA PHE A 3 2.75 -28.45 6.62
C PHE A 3 1.49 -27.61 6.73
N TYR A 4 1.25 -26.70 5.79
CA TYR A 4 0.04 -25.88 5.78
C TYR A 4 -1.26 -26.73 5.72
N ARG A 5 -1.26 -27.87 5.04
CA ARG A 5 -2.42 -28.78 5.01
C ARG A 5 -2.50 -29.61 6.29
N LYS A 6 -1.36 -30.13 6.77
CA LYS A 6 -1.26 -30.99 7.97
C LYS A 6 -1.68 -30.25 9.24
N TYR A 7 -1.25 -28.99 9.40
CA TYR A 7 -1.51 -28.16 10.58
C TYR A 7 -2.69 -27.20 10.42
N ARG A 8 -3.52 -27.38 9.39
CA ARG A 8 -4.75 -26.60 9.25
C ARG A 8 -5.67 -26.89 10.47
N PRO A 9 -6.09 -25.86 11.22
CA PRO A 9 -6.99 -26.02 12.36
C PRO A 9 -8.24 -26.87 12.04
N GLN A 10 -8.55 -27.82 12.94
CA GLN A 10 -9.71 -28.72 12.82
C GLN A 10 -10.87 -28.37 13.77
N LYS A 11 -10.61 -27.46 14.72
CA LYS A 11 -11.51 -26.91 15.73
C LYS A 11 -11.27 -25.41 15.85
N PHE A 12 -12.27 -24.66 16.31
CA PHE A 12 -12.18 -23.21 16.52
C PHE A 12 -11.14 -22.86 17.59
N ALA A 13 -11.01 -23.67 18.64
CA ALA A 13 -10.00 -23.51 19.68
C ALA A 13 -8.54 -23.55 19.16
N ALA A 14 -8.31 -24.17 18.00
CA ALA A 14 -6.99 -24.23 17.37
C ALA A 14 -6.74 -23.07 16.37
N VAL A 15 -7.73 -22.22 16.14
CA VAL A 15 -7.56 -21.01 15.32
C VAL A 15 -6.76 -19.99 16.13
N ILE A 16 -5.74 -19.43 15.49
CA ILE A 16 -4.78 -18.51 16.12
C ILE A 16 -5.21 -17.08 15.78
N GLY A 17 -5.23 -16.22 16.80
CA GLY A 17 -5.76 -14.87 16.66
C GLY A 17 -7.29 -14.85 16.54
N GLU A 18 -7.84 -13.66 16.31
CA GLU A 18 -9.27 -13.44 15.97
C GLU A 18 -10.27 -14.02 16.99
N ASN A 19 -9.97 -13.87 18.29
CA ASN A 19 -10.83 -14.36 19.37
C ASN A 19 -12.27 -13.83 19.23
N HIS A 20 -12.47 -12.57 18.83
CA HIS A 20 -13.80 -11.99 18.64
C HIS A 20 -14.61 -12.69 17.55
N VAL A 21 -14.00 -13.02 16.40
CA VAL A 21 -14.65 -13.74 15.32
C VAL A 21 -15.02 -15.15 15.79
N ARG A 22 -14.05 -15.83 16.42
CA ARG A 22 -14.24 -17.19 16.95
C ARG A 22 -15.40 -17.24 17.93
N ASP A 23 -15.37 -16.40 18.95
CA ASP A 23 -16.32 -16.45 20.06
C ASP A 23 -17.74 -16.06 19.60
N THR A 24 -17.84 -15.10 18.68
CA THR A 24 -19.12 -14.73 18.06
C THR A 24 -19.71 -15.87 17.24
N LEU A 25 -18.89 -16.55 16.42
CA LEU A 25 -19.34 -17.70 15.62
C LEU A 25 -19.73 -18.89 16.51
N LEU A 26 -18.94 -19.21 17.54
CA LEU A 26 -19.25 -20.28 18.49
C LEU A 26 -20.57 -20.02 19.21
N THR A 27 -20.79 -18.78 19.66
CA THR A 27 -22.05 -18.35 20.30
C THR A 27 -23.24 -18.47 19.34
N ALA A 28 -23.08 -18.02 18.09
CA ALA A 28 -24.15 -18.15 17.09
C ALA A 28 -24.49 -19.63 16.79
N ILE A 29 -23.49 -20.51 16.78
CA ILE A 29 -23.68 -21.95 16.59
C ILE A 29 -24.38 -22.57 17.80
N SER A 30 -23.93 -22.26 19.03
CA SER A 30 -24.52 -22.80 20.27
C SER A 30 -25.98 -22.39 20.43
N ASP A 31 -26.29 -21.13 20.12
CA ASP A 31 -27.64 -20.57 20.20
C ASP A 31 -28.56 -20.99 19.04
N ASN A 32 -28.05 -21.75 18.06
CA ASN A 32 -28.75 -22.07 16.80
C ASN A 32 -29.19 -20.82 16.00
N LYS A 33 -28.47 -19.71 16.11
CA LYS A 33 -28.71 -18.44 15.39
C LYS A 33 -27.74 -18.28 14.22
N VAL A 34 -27.61 -19.32 13.40
CA VAL A 34 -26.73 -19.31 12.22
C VAL A 34 -27.41 -18.51 11.11
N ALA A 35 -26.70 -17.52 10.54
CA ALA A 35 -27.17 -16.72 9.42
C ALA A 35 -27.09 -17.49 8.10
N HIS A 36 -27.86 -17.05 7.11
CA HIS A 36 -27.83 -17.63 5.75
C HIS A 36 -26.61 -17.16 4.95
N GLY A 37 -25.94 -16.08 5.36
CA GLY A 37 -24.84 -15.45 4.62
C GLY A 37 -23.78 -14.85 5.53
N TYR A 38 -22.52 -15.17 5.24
CA TYR A 38 -21.33 -14.68 5.94
C TYR A 38 -20.36 -14.05 4.95
N LEU A 39 -19.73 -12.94 5.32
CA LEU A 39 -18.59 -12.37 4.61
C LEU A 39 -17.38 -12.28 5.54
N PHE A 40 -16.34 -13.05 5.22
CA PHE A 40 -15.05 -13.03 5.90
C PHE A 40 -14.10 -12.13 5.11
N ALA A 41 -13.78 -10.97 5.67
CA ALA A 41 -12.93 -9.96 5.05
C ALA A 41 -11.60 -9.86 5.79
N GLY A 42 -10.49 -9.68 5.06
CA GLY A 42 -9.18 -9.42 5.68
C GLY A 42 -8.01 -9.90 4.82
N PRO A 43 -6.76 -9.64 5.24
CA PRO A 43 -5.56 -10.04 4.51
C PRO A 43 -5.50 -11.52 4.09
N ARG A 44 -4.66 -11.83 3.10
CA ARG A 44 -4.44 -13.23 2.67
C ARG A 44 -3.75 -14.02 3.79
N GLY A 45 -4.03 -15.33 3.84
CA GLY A 45 -3.25 -16.26 4.67
C GLY A 45 -3.55 -16.26 6.18
N ILE A 46 -4.46 -15.40 6.66
CA ILE A 46 -4.88 -15.32 8.07
C ILE A 46 -5.92 -16.36 8.51
N GLY A 47 -6.43 -17.19 7.60
CA GLY A 47 -7.32 -18.32 7.94
C GLY A 47 -8.80 -18.18 7.60
N LYS A 48 -9.22 -17.19 6.80
CA LYS A 48 -10.62 -17.01 6.35
C LYS A 48 -11.28 -18.30 5.84
N THR A 49 -10.70 -18.95 4.84
CA THR A 49 -11.21 -20.21 4.27
C THR A 49 -11.11 -21.38 5.25
N THR A 50 -10.21 -21.32 6.23
CA THR A 50 -10.14 -22.32 7.30
C THR A 50 -11.34 -22.17 8.23
N VAL A 51 -11.62 -20.96 8.71
CA VAL A 51 -12.78 -20.68 9.56
C VAL A 51 -14.09 -20.97 8.82
N ALA A 52 -14.18 -20.72 7.52
CA ALA A 52 -15.33 -21.09 6.70
C ALA A 52 -15.61 -22.60 6.73
N ARG A 53 -14.56 -23.42 6.57
CA ARG A 53 -14.69 -24.88 6.70
C ARG A 53 -15.05 -25.31 8.10
N LEU A 54 -14.51 -24.67 9.14
CA LEU A 54 -14.84 -24.97 10.54
C LEU A 54 -16.31 -24.67 10.85
N LEU A 55 -16.83 -23.54 10.37
CA LEU A 55 -18.24 -23.18 10.47
C LEU A 55 -19.11 -24.23 9.77
N ALA A 56 -18.79 -24.56 8.52
CA ALA A 56 -19.50 -25.59 7.75
C ALA A 56 -19.48 -26.96 8.45
N LYS A 57 -18.36 -27.31 9.09
CA LYS A 57 -18.18 -28.55 9.86
C LYS A 57 -19.00 -28.55 11.15
N ALA A 58 -19.05 -27.44 11.87
CA ALA A 58 -19.76 -27.32 13.15
C ALA A 58 -21.29 -27.35 12.95
N ILE A 59 -21.82 -26.59 11.98
CA ILE A 59 -23.28 -26.50 11.76
C ILE A 59 -23.90 -27.81 11.27
N ASN A 60 -23.11 -28.67 10.63
CA ASN A 60 -23.51 -29.97 10.11
C ASN A 60 -22.96 -31.15 10.93
N CYS A 61 -22.32 -30.89 12.07
CA CYS A 61 -21.81 -31.95 12.93
C CYS A 61 -22.98 -32.82 13.45
N GLN A 62 -22.88 -34.15 13.32
CA GLN A 62 -23.90 -35.08 13.81
C GLN A 62 -24.10 -35.01 15.34
N LYS A 63 -23.04 -34.67 16.09
CA LYS A 63 -23.09 -34.46 17.56
C LYS A 63 -23.39 -33.01 17.95
N ARG A 64 -23.84 -32.16 17.01
CA ARG A 64 -24.04 -30.72 17.23
C ARG A 64 -24.97 -30.43 18.41
N GLU A 65 -26.10 -31.13 18.53
CA GLU A 65 -27.09 -30.82 19.59
C GLU A 65 -26.52 -31.04 21.00
N GLU A 66 -25.75 -32.11 21.19
CA GLU A 66 -25.06 -32.42 22.43
C GLU A 66 -24.00 -31.34 22.75
N LEU A 67 -23.17 -30.98 21.76
CA LEU A 67 -22.10 -30.00 21.91
C LEU A 67 -22.64 -28.57 22.11
N ASN A 68 -23.77 -28.24 21.50
CA ASN A 68 -24.45 -26.97 21.69
C ASN A 68 -25.07 -26.87 23.08
N LYS A 69 -25.65 -27.96 23.61
CA LYS A 69 -26.14 -28.01 25.00
C LYS A 69 -25.01 -27.81 26.02
N ALA A 70 -23.80 -28.26 25.69
CA ALA A 70 -22.59 -28.00 26.49
C ALA A 70 -22.03 -26.57 26.29
N GLY A 71 -22.68 -25.72 25.48
CA GLY A 71 -22.23 -24.36 25.20
C GLY A 71 -20.96 -24.27 24.35
N SER A 72 -20.52 -25.38 23.74
CA SER A 72 -19.23 -25.44 23.07
C SER A 72 -19.26 -24.84 21.67
N GLY A 73 -20.29 -25.12 20.87
CA GLY A 73 -20.36 -24.71 19.45
C GLY A 73 -19.31 -25.34 18.52
N GLU A 74 -18.39 -26.15 19.05
CA GLU A 74 -17.31 -26.80 18.33
C GLU A 74 -17.78 -28.02 17.51
N PRO A 75 -17.11 -28.37 16.41
CA PRO A 75 -17.30 -29.67 15.76
C PRO A 75 -16.62 -30.79 16.57
N CYS A 76 -17.22 -31.99 16.58
CA CYS A 76 -16.66 -33.14 17.31
C CYS A 76 -15.34 -33.66 16.72
N ASP A 77 -15.08 -33.43 15.43
CA ASP A 77 -13.95 -33.97 14.65
C ASP A 77 -13.92 -35.51 14.51
N GLU A 78 -14.97 -36.23 14.91
CA GLU A 78 -15.00 -37.70 14.95
C GLU A 78 -16.10 -38.33 14.08
N CYS A 79 -17.20 -37.61 13.86
CA CYS A 79 -18.35 -38.11 13.10
C CYS A 79 -18.03 -38.21 11.60
N ASN A 80 -18.84 -38.98 10.86
CA ASN A 80 -18.60 -39.21 9.42
C ASN A 80 -18.55 -37.89 8.63
N PHE A 81 -19.49 -36.98 8.91
CA PHE A 81 -19.51 -35.65 8.28
C PHE A 81 -18.21 -34.86 8.56
N CYS A 82 -17.75 -34.83 9.81
CA CYS A 82 -16.49 -34.16 10.18
C CYS A 82 -15.27 -34.76 9.45
N LYS A 83 -15.22 -36.09 9.32
CA LYS A 83 -14.14 -36.81 8.64
C LYS A 83 -14.14 -36.56 7.13
N GLU A 84 -15.30 -36.57 6.50
CA GLU A 84 -15.43 -36.30 5.06
C GLU A 84 -14.96 -34.88 4.69
N ILE A 85 -15.29 -33.88 5.51
CA ILE A 85 -14.81 -32.51 5.32
C ILE A 85 -13.30 -32.44 5.45
N LYS A 86 -12.74 -33.09 6.47
CA LYS A 86 -11.29 -33.14 6.69
C LYS A 86 -10.55 -33.74 5.49
N LEU A 87 -11.17 -34.71 4.82
CA LEU A 87 -10.66 -35.33 3.59
C LEU A 87 -11.01 -34.56 2.31
N GLY A 88 -11.84 -33.51 2.38
CA GLY A 88 -12.28 -32.72 1.21
C GLY A 88 -13.20 -33.50 0.27
N LYS A 89 -13.95 -34.48 0.77
CA LYS A 89 -14.82 -35.37 -0.04
C LYS A 89 -16.31 -35.16 0.20
N ASN A 90 -16.68 -34.21 1.05
CA ASN A 90 -18.08 -33.99 1.40
C ASN A 90 -18.82 -33.26 0.26
N LEU A 91 -19.98 -33.80 -0.15
CA LEU A 91 -20.75 -33.28 -1.29
C LEU A 91 -21.67 -32.11 -0.91
N ASP A 92 -21.90 -31.89 0.37
CA ASP A 92 -22.74 -30.78 0.89
C ASP A 92 -21.93 -29.51 1.13
N ILE A 93 -20.60 -29.56 1.01
CA ILE A 93 -19.74 -28.38 1.01
C ILE A 93 -19.21 -28.15 -0.41
N ILE A 94 -19.64 -27.06 -1.01
CA ILE A 94 -19.22 -26.64 -2.34
C ILE A 94 -18.26 -25.47 -2.18
N GLU A 95 -16.99 -25.70 -2.49
CA GLU A 95 -15.95 -24.66 -2.48
C GLU A 95 -15.71 -24.17 -3.90
N ILE A 96 -15.82 -22.86 -4.11
CA ILE A 96 -15.63 -22.21 -5.41
C ILE A 96 -14.57 -21.12 -5.24
N ASP A 97 -13.53 -21.20 -6.05
CA ASP A 97 -12.58 -20.10 -6.19
C ASP A 97 -13.13 -19.12 -7.22
N ALA A 98 -13.57 -17.94 -6.77
CA ALA A 98 -14.08 -16.91 -7.64
C ALA A 98 -12.99 -16.41 -8.60
N ALA A 99 -11.70 -16.53 -8.28
CA ALA A 99 -10.64 -16.15 -9.20
C ALA A 99 -10.57 -17.03 -10.45
N SER A 100 -11.08 -18.26 -10.41
CA SER A 100 -11.20 -19.14 -11.59
C SER A 100 -12.63 -19.23 -12.14
N ASN A 101 -13.63 -18.85 -11.34
CA ASN A 101 -15.05 -18.95 -11.68
C ASN A 101 -15.72 -17.56 -11.61
N ARG A 102 -15.17 -16.58 -12.35
CA ARG A 102 -15.55 -15.15 -12.25
C ARG A 102 -16.86 -14.81 -12.97
N GLY A 103 -17.26 -15.66 -13.91
CA GLY A 103 -18.30 -15.39 -14.91
C GLY A 103 -19.72 -15.51 -14.35
N ILE A 104 -20.66 -15.00 -15.15
CA ILE A 104 -22.08 -15.04 -14.81
C ILE A 104 -22.65 -16.47 -14.93
N ASP A 105 -22.12 -17.27 -15.85
CA ASP A 105 -22.68 -18.59 -16.14
C ASP A 105 -22.39 -19.58 -15.01
N GLU A 106 -21.20 -19.52 -14.41
CA GLU A 106 -20.84 -20.33 -13.23
C GLU A 106 -21.74 -19.99 -12.03
N ILE A 107 -22.04 -18.71 -11.81
CA ILE A 107 -22.96 -18.29 -10.74
C ILE A 107 -24.41 -18.67 -11.03
N ARG A 108 -24.84 -18.66 -12.31
CA ARG A 108 -26.16 -19.16 -12.70
C ARG A 108 -26.28 -20.65 -12.43
N GLU A 109 -25.27 -21.44 -12.78
CA GLU A 109 -25.24 -22.87 -12.44
C GLU A 109 -25.29 -23.09 -10.93
N LEU A 110 -24.50 -22.34 -10.15
CA LEU A 110 -24.56 -22.39 -8.70
C LEU A 110 -25.97 -22.10 -8.19
N ARG A 111 -26.65 -21.08 -8.71
CA ARG A 111 -28.01 -20.73 -8.32
C ARG A 111 -29.00 -21.87 -8.58
N GLU A 112 -28.87 -22.58 -9.69
CA GLU A 112 -29.70 -23.75 -9.95
C GLU A 112 -29.38 -24.90 -8.98
N ARG A 113 -28.09 -25.11 -8.65
CA ARG A 113 -27.66 -26.13 -7.67
C ARG A 113 -28.11 -25.85 -6.23
N VAL A 114 -28.31 -24.58 -5.87
CA VAL A 114 -28.76 -24.12 -4.54
C VAL A 114 -30.18 -24.58 -4.21
N LYS A 115 -31.03 -24.79 -5.22
CA LYS A 115 -32.42 -25.24 -5.05
C LYS A 115 -32.52 -26.66 -4.48
N PHE A 116 -31.50 -27.49 -4.67
CA PHE A 116 -31.49 -28.88 -4.21
C PHE A 116 -31.09 -28.99 -2.74
N ALA A 117 -31.82 -29.83 -2.00
CA ALA A 117 -31.55 -30.13 -0.60
C ALA A 117 -30.16 -30.77 -0.39
N PRO A 118 -29.62 -30.72 0.84
CA PRO A 118 -28.39 -31.44 1.20
C PRO A 118 -28.59 -32.97 1.13
N ILE A 119 -27.52 -33.71 0.87
CA ILE A 119 -27.50 -35.17 0.74
C ILE A 119 -27.39 -35.85 2.11
N SER A 120 -26.49 -35.35 2.97
CA SER A 120 -26.08 -35.99 4.22
C SER A 120 -26.05 -35.04 5.41
N GLY A 121 -25.84 -33.74 5.16
CA GLY A 121 -25.82 -32.68 6.16
C GLY A 121 -27.18 -32.05 6.43
N ARG A 122 -27.23 -31.15 7.40
CA ARG A 122 -28.40 -30.31 7.69
C ARG A 122 -28.48 -29.10 6.76
N TYR A 123 -27.32 -28.60 6.35
CA TYR A 123 -27.14 -27.45 5.48
C TYR A 123 -26.21 -27.80 4.33
N LYS A 124 -26.49 -27.20 3.18
CA LYS A 124 -25.61 -27.19 2.02
C LYS A 124 -24.86 -25.87 2.01
N VAL A 125 -23.53 -25.93 2.14
CA VAL A 125 -22.68 -24.77 2.39
C VAL A 125 -21.90 -24.43 1.13
N TYR A 126 -22.01 -23.18 0.70
CA TYR A 126 -21.32 -22.62 -0.45
C TYR A 126 -20.22 -21.69 0.02
N ILE A 127 -18.97 -22.12 -0.09
CA ILE A 127 -17.81 -21.32 0.25
C ILE A 127 -17.27 -20.69 -1.03
N ILE A 128 -17.35 -19.36 -1.15
CA ILE A 128 -16.86 -18.61 -2.31
C ILE A 128 -15.59 -17.85 -1.88
N ASP A 129 -14.42 -18.35 -2.25
CA ASP A 129 -13.13 -17.73 -1.94
C ASP A 129 -12.79 -16.64 -2.96
N GLU A 130 -12.06 -15.62 -2.51
CA GLU A 130 -11.74 -14.39 -3.25
C GLU A 130 -12.94 -13.79 -4.00
N VAL A 131 -14.10 -13.69 -3.35
CA VAL A 131 -15.38 -13.31 -3.96
C VAL A 131 -15.34 -11.95 -4.69
N HIS A 132 -14.44 -11.05 -4.32
CA HIS A 132 -14.23 -9.77 -5.01
C HIS A 132 -13.78 -9.91 -6.47
N MET A 133 -13.33 -11.10 -6.88
CA MET A 133 -12.96 -11.42 -8.26
C MET A 133 -14.16 -11.70 -9.16
N LEU A 134 -15.37 -11.86 -8.59
CA LEU A 134 -16.60 -12.01 -9.38
C LEU A 134 -16.87 -10.75 -10.20
N THR A 135 -17.38 -10.96 -11.42
CA THR A 135 -17.86 -9.86 -12.25
C THR A 135 -19.14 -9.26 -11.66
N LEU A 136 -19.42 -7.98 -11.95
CA LEU A 136 -20.64 -7.32 -11.47
C LEU A 136 -21.94 -8.05 -11.91
N PRO A 137 -22.06 -8.57 -13.15
CA PRO A 137 -23.21 -9.41 -13.53
C PRO A 137 -23.33 -10.69 -12.70
N ALA A 138 -22.22 -11.30 -12.30
CA ALA A 138 -22.19 -12.48 -11.45
C ALA A 138 -22.69 -12.15 -10.02
N PHE A 139 -22.26 -11.01 -9.44
CA PHE A 139 -22.82 -10.52 -8.17
C PHE A 139 -24.34 -10.31 -8.24
N ASN A 140 -24.83 -9.69 -9.31
CA ASN A 140 -26.26 -9.46 -9.49
C ASN A 140 -27.05 -10.77 -9.64
N ALA A 141 -26.47 -11.79 -10.24
CA ALA A 141 -27.08 -13.11 -10.33
C ALA A 141 -27.21 -13.80 -8.96
N LEU A 142 -26.26 -13.55 -8.04
CA LEU A 142 -26.26 -14.07 -6.67
C LEU A 142 -27.26 -13.35 -5.76
N LEU A 143 -27.55 -12.06 -6.01
CA LEU A 143 -28.44 -11.24 -5.16
C LEU A 143 -29.79 -11.88 -4.90
N LYS A 144 -30.46 -12.39 -5.94
CA LYS A 144 -31.77 -13.04 -5.80
C LYS A 144 -31.75 -14.20 -4.80
N THR A 145 -30.64 -14.94 -4.78
CA THR A 145 -30.46 -16.10 -3.90
C THR A 145 -30.07 -15.70 -2.47
N LEU A 146 -29.41 -14.56 -2.30
CA LEU A 146 -29.13 -14.00 -0.98
C LEU A 146 -30.34 -13.28 -0.37
N GLU A 147 -31.25 -12.76 -1.19
CA GLU A 147 -32.51 -12.16 -0.75
C GLU A 147 -33.51 -13.19 -0.25
N GLU A 148 -33.67 -14.28 -0.99
CA GLU A 148 -34.59 -15.37 -0.67
C GLU A 148 -33.84 -16.71 -0.65
N PRO A 149 -32.92 -16.92 0.31
CA PRO A 149 -32.15 -18.15 0.38
C PRO A 149 -33.04 -19.32 0.83
N PRO A 150 -32.89 -20.51 0.23
CA PRO A 150 -33.49 -21.72 0.77
C PRO A 150 -33.02 -21.95 2.22
N ALA A 151 -33.91 -22.44 3.10
CA ALA A 151 -33.61 -22.62 4.52
C ALA A 151 -32.42 -23.55 4.81
N HIS A 152 -32.07 -24.43 3.86
CA HIS A 152 -30.93 -25.34 3.95
C HIS A 152 -29.64 -24.77 3.36
N ALA A 153 -29.67 -23.64 2.67
CA ALA A 153 -28.51 -23.07 1.98
C ALA A 153 -27.79 -22.03 2.85
N ILE A 154 -26.47 -22.16 2.98
CA ILE A 154 -25.63 -21.19 3.69
C ILE A 154 -24.49 -20.75 2.77
N PHE A 155 -24.32 -19.43 2.65
CA PHE A 155 -23.23 -18.82 1.89
C PHE A 155 -22.15 -18.31 2.82
N ILE A 156 -20.90 -18.68 2.54
CA ILE A 156 -19.73 -18.13 3.21
C ILE A 156 -18.79 -17.57 2.14
N MET A 157 -18.70 -16.25 2.09
CA MET A 157 -17.83 -15.54 1.16
C MET A 157 -16.56 -15.13 1.86
N ALA A 158 -15.40 -15.30 1.22
CA ALA A 158 -14.12 -14.80 1.72
C ALA A 158 -13.52 -13.80 0.74
N THR A 159 -12.94 -12.71 1.23
CA THR A 159 -12.31 -11.70 0.38
C THR A 159 -11.10 -11.06 1.05
N THR A 160 -10.10 -10.72 0.24
CA THR A 160 -8.99 -9.84 0.61
C THR A 160 -9.28 -8.35 0.40
N GLU A 161 -10.27 -8.02 -0.45
CA GLU A 161 -10.60 -6.66 -0.84
C GLU A 161 -12.09 -6.36 -0.55
N ALA A 162 -12.41 -6.06 0.72
CA ALA A 162 -13.79 -5.81 1.15
C ALA A 162 -14.45 -4.61 0.44
N HIS A 163 -13.66 -3.60 0.07
CA HIS A 163 -14.13 -2.39 -0.61
C HIS A 163 -14.62 -2.63 -2.04
N LYS A 164 -14.26 -3.76 -2.66
CA LYS A 164 -14.74 -4.18 -3.99
C LYS A 164 -16.10 -4.89 -3.92
N ILE A 165 -16.57 -5.24 -2.72
CA ILE A 165 -17.84 -5.94 -2.55
C ILE A 165 -18.99 -4.93 -2.64
N PRO A 166 -20.01 -5.16 -3.49
CA PRO A 166 -21.15 -4.27 -3.58
C PRO A 166 -21.89 -4.12 -2.24
N ALA A 167 -22.32 -2.89 -1.93
CA ALA A 167 -23.09 -2.61 -0.71
C ALA A 167 -24.39 -3.44 -0.63
N THR A 168 -24.96 -3.79 -1.78
CA THR A 168 -26.14 -4.66 -1.89
C THR A 168 -25.90 -6.07 -1.35
N ILE A 169 -24.67 -6.59 -1.46
CA ILE A 169 -24.28 -7.87 -0.86
C ILE A 169 -24.03 -7.69 0.63
N LEU A 170 -23.29 -6.64 1.01
CA LEU A 170 -22.94 -6.35 2.41
C LEU A 170 -24.17 -6.22 3.31
N SER A 171 -25.27 -5.67 2.81
CA SER A 171 -26.50 -5.51 3.59
C SER A 171 -27.26 -6.82 3.85
N ARG A 172 -26.88 -7.91 3.20
CA ARG A 172 -27.57 -9.23 3.27
C ARG A 172 -26.72 -10.30 3.94
N VAL A 173 -25.52 -9.96 4.41
CA VAL A 173 -24.60 -10.93 5.03
C VAL A 173 -24.01 -10.40 6.32
N GLN A 174 -23.69 -11.32 7.23
CA GLN A 174 -22.96 -10.97 8.44
C GLN A 174 -21.47 -10.83 8.11
N ARG A 175 -20.93 -9.62 8.26
CA ARG A 175 -19.52 -9.33 8.01
C ARG A 175 -18.67 -9.63 9.24
N PHE A 176 -17.55 -10.31 9.03
CA PHE A 176 -16.49 -10.54 10.00
C PHE A 176 -15.16 -10.05 9.42
N ASP A 177 -14.54 -9.10 10.10
CA ASP A 177 -13.23 -8.58 9.74
C ASP A 177 -12.14 -9.32 10.51
N PHE A 178 -11.23 -9.89 9.74
CA PHE A 178 -10.05 -10.62 10.20
C PHE A 178 -8.83 -9.70 10.07
N HIS A 179 -7.98 -9.70 11.09
CA HIS A 179 -6.80 -8.86 11.18
C HIS A 179 -5.53 -9.68 10.97
N ARG A 180 -4.39 -8.98 10.88
CA ARG A 180 -3.08 -9.63 10.84
C ARG A 180 -2.82 -10.30 12.20
N ILE A 181 -2.29 -11.51 12.16
CA ILE A 181 -1.97 -12.25 13.38
C ILE A 181 -0.72 -11.65 14.01
N SER A 182 -0.71 -11.54 15.33
CA SER A 182 0.44 -10.99 16.07
C SER A 182 1.69 -11.85 15.85
N LYS A 183 2.87 -11.21 15.87
CA LYS A 183 4.16 -11.92 15.77
C LYS A 183 4.26 -13.03 16.82
N ASP A 184 3.86 -12.73 18.06
CA ASP A 184 3.92 -13.67 19.18
C ASP A 184 3.05 -14.91 18.94
N ASP A 185 1.85 -14.73 18.41
CA ASP A 185 0.94 -15.85 18.14
C ASP A 185 1.42 -16.70 16.96
N ILE A 186 2.02 -16.10 15.94
CA ILE A 186 2.71 -16.84 14.87
C ILE A 186 3.86 -17.65 15.46
N VAL A 187 4.74 -17.05 16.26
CA VAL A 187 5.88 -17.74 16.89
C VAL A 187 5.41 -18.91 17.78
N LYS A 188 4.37 -18.71 18.60
CA LYS A 188 3.77 -19.78 19.41
C LYS A 188 3.32 -20.96 18.54
N ASN A 189 2.69 -20.68 17.40
CA ASN A 189 2.28 -21.74 16.50
C ASN A 189 3.45 -22.42 15.78
N LEU A 190 4.44 -21.67 15.30
CA LEU A 190 5.63 -22.26 14.69
C LEU A 190 6.36 -23.19 15.67
N LYS A 191 6.45 -22.82 16.97
CA LYS A 191 6.99 -23.70 18.02
C LYS A 191 6.21 -25.01 18.14
N MET A 192 4.88 -24.96 18.05
CA MET A 192 4.04 -26.17 18.06
C MET A 192 4.33 -27.07 16.84
N VAL A 193 4.46 -26.47 15.65
CA VAL A 193 4.75 -27.19 14.40
C VAL A 193 6.14 -27.84 14.46
N VAL A 194 7.17 -27.09 14.84
CA VAL A 194 8.55 -27.59 15.02
C VAL A 194 8.59 -28.79 15.96
N LYS A 195 7.93 -28.68 17.12
CA LYS A 195 7.85 -29.78 18.10
C LYS A 195 7.13 -31.01 17.54
N SER A 196 6.07 -30.81 16.77
CA SER A 196 5.25 -31.89 16.20
C SER A 196 5.93 -32.63 15.05
N GLU A 197 6.82 -31.95 14.32
CA GLU A 197 7.65 -32.56 13.27
C GLU A 197 8.98 -33.12 13.81
N GLY A 198 9.29 -32.94 15.09
CA GLY A 198 10.57 -33.37 15.66
C GLY A 198 11.77 -32.56 15.18
N LEU A 199 11.53 -31.34 14.71
CA LEU A 199 12.56 -30.39 14.27
C LEU A 199 13.15 -29.65 15.48
N LYS A 200 14.33 -29.07 15.32
CA LYS A 200 14.86 -28.08 16.27
C LYS A 200 14.96 -26.74 15.57
N ALA A 201 14.55 -25.67 16.24
CA ALA A 201 14.64 -24.32 15.69
C ALA A 201 15.11 -23.35 16.77
N ALA A 202 16.07 -22.50 16.42
CA ALA A 202 16.49 -21.39 17.27
C ALA A 202 15.32 -20.39 17.45
N PRO A 203 15.10 -19.83 18.66
CA PRO A 203 14.03 -18.84 18.88
C PRO A 203 14.07 -17.67 17.90
N GLU A 204 15.27 -17.15 17.63
CA GLU A 204 15.51 -16.01 16.73
C GLU A 204 15.16 -16.36 15.27
N ALA A 205 15.33 -17.63 14.88
CA ALA A 205 14.95 -18.11 13.56
C ALA A 205 13.42 -18.09 13.38
N LEU A 206 12.68 -18.53 14.40
CA LEU A 206 11.21 -18.50 14.37
C LEU A 206 10.65 -17.07 14.37
N GLU A 207 11.30 -16.18 15.10
CA GLU A 207 10.97 -14.75 15.07
C GLU A 207 11.21 -14.14 13.69
N ALA A 208 12.32 -14.45 13.04
CA ALA A 208 12.62 -13.98 11.69
C ALA A 208 11.57 -14.48 10.67
N VAL A 209 11.15 -15.75 10.76
CA VAL A 209 10.06 -16.29 9.93
C VAL A 209 8.74 -15.57 10.21
N ALA A 210 8.42 -15.29 11.48
CA ALA A 210 7.18 -14.59 11.84
C ALA A 210 7.14 -13.14 11.32
N VAL A 211 8.28 -12.44 11.36
CA VAL A 211 8.42 -11.09 10.78
C VAL A 211 8.26 -11.15 9.26
N ALA A 212 8.94 -12.09 8.59
CA ALA A 212 8.86 -12.25 7.14
C ALA A 212 7.45 -12.62 6.64
N ALA A 213 6.66 -13.28 7.48
CA ALA A 213 5.29 -13.64 7.16
C ALA A 213 4.29 -12.47 7.25
N GLU A 214 4.70 -11.31 7.80
CA GLU A 214 3.89 -10.11 7.96
C GLU A 214 2.45 -10.35 8.49
N GLY A 215 2.29 -11.26 9.47
CA GLY A 215 0.98 -11.57 10.04
C GLY A 215 0.15 -12.63 9.28
N SER A 216 0.70 -13.22 8.22
CA SER A 216 0.08 -14.32 7.46
C SER A 216 0.51 -15.69 8.03
N HIS A 217 -0.44 -16.41 8.62
CA HIS A 217 -0.20 -17.75 9.16
C HIS A 217 0.21 -18.77 8.09
N ARG A 218 -0.47 -18.73 6.92
CA ARG A 218 -0.14 -19.60 5.79
C ARG A 218 1.30 -19.40 5.33
N ASP A 219 1.74 -18.15 5.21
CA ASP A 219 3.06 -17.85 4.68
C ASP A 219 4.14 -18.22 5.71
N ALA A 220 3.91 -17.97 7.01
CA ALA A 220 4.81 -18.42 8.08
C ALA A 220 5.05 -19.94 8.07
N ILE A 221 3.99 -20.75 7.96
CA ILE A 221 4.13 -22.21 7.88
C ILE A 221 4.82 -22.64 6.59
N SER A 222 4.51 -22.00 5.47
CA SER A 222 5.11 -22.34 4.17
C SER A 222 6.61 -22.05 4.14
N LEU A 223 7.02 -20.92 4.74
CA LEU A 223 8.43 -20.57 4.92
C LEU A 223 9.14 -21.57 5.84
N LEU A 224 8.52 -21.93 6.98
CA LEU A 224 9.07 -22.93 7.88
C LEU A 224 9.26 -24.29 7.18
N GLU A 225 8.29 -24.73 6.38
CA GLU A 225 8.38 -25.96 5.60
C GLU A 225 9.52 -25.92 4.59
N GLN A 226 9.67 -24.79 3.88
CA GLN A 226 10.76 -24.59 2.93
C GLN A 226 12.13 -24.69 3.62
N ILE A 227 12.30 -24.06 4.79
CA ILE A 227 13.55 -24.13 5.56
C ILE A 227 13.79 -25.53 6.10
N ALA A 228 12.76 -26.18 6.65
CA ALA A 228 12.85 -27.54 7.19
C ALA A 228 13.20 -28.59 6.12
N SER A 229 12.94 -28.30 4.83
CA SER A 229 13.35 -29.17 3.72
C SER A 229 14.87 -29.15 3.46
N LEU A 230 15.58 -28.13 3.95
CA LEU A 230 17.03 -28.00 3.83
C LEU A 230 17.76 -28.59 5.02
N THR A 231 17.28 -28.32 6.24
CA THR A 231 17.91 -28.77 7.48
C THR A 231 16.87 -29.07 8.58
N PRO A 232 17.06 -30.14 9.37
CA PRO A 232 16.22 -30.43 10.54
C PRO A 232 16.54 -29.53 11.75
N ASP A 233 17.74 -28.95 11.79
CA ASP A 233 18.21 -28.01 12.81
C ASP A 233 18.21 -26.59 12.21
N ILE A 234 17.13 -25.85 12.45
CA ILE A 234 16.85 -24.55 11.86
C ILE A 234 17.54 -23.44 12.67
N ALA A 235 18.57 -22.84 12.10
CA ALA A 235 19.25 -21.66 12.62
C ALA A 235 18.81 -20.38 11.90
N LEU A 236 19.16 -19.22 12.47
CA LEU A 236 18.87 -17.92 11.86
C LEU A 236 19.55 -17.77 10.48
N ALA A 237 20.71 -18.39 10.28
CA ALA A 237 21.40 -18.37 9.00
C ALA A 237 20.58 -19.01 7.88
N ASP A 238 19.92 -20.15 8.16
CA ASP A 238 19.11 -20.86 7.17
C ASP A 238 17.88 -20.04 6.74
N VAL A 239 17.25 -19.36 7.71
CA VAL A 239 16.14 -18.44 7.44
C VAL A 239 16.59 -17.32 6.51
N ARG A 240 17.76 -16.73 6.77
CA ARG A 240 18.33 -15.66 5.94
C ARG A 240 18.63 -16.15 4.53
N THR A 241 19.22 -17.32 4.38
CA THR A 241 19.51 -17.92 3.07
C THR A 241 18.24 -18.16 2.27
N VAL A 242 17.19 -18.73 2.88
CA VAL A 242 15.91 -19.00 2.20
C VAL A 242 15.18 -17.71 1.81
N LEU A 243 15.22 -16.70 2.68
CA LEU A 243 14.55 -15.42 2.44
C LEU A 243 15.40 -14.42 1.63
N GLY A 244 16.63 -14.78 1.25
CA GLY A 244 17.55 -13.86 0.59
C GLY A 244 17.81 -12.60 1.42
N LEU A 245 17.90 -12.73 2.75
CA LEU A 245 18.15 -11.61 3.66
C LEU A 245 19.66 -11.43 3.82
N ALA A 246 20.13 -10.20 3.64
CA ALA A 246 21.50 -9.82 3.97
C ALA A 246 21.72 -9.90 5.49
N LYS A 247 22.96 -10.16 5.92
CA LYS A 247 23.31 -10.03 7.33
C LYS A 247 23.31 -8.55 7.70
N SER A 248 22.87 -8.26 8.93
CA SER A 248 22.93 -6.92 9.51
C SER A 248 24.30 -6.26 9.38
N GLU A 249 25.38 -7.03 9.48
CA GLU A 249 26.75 -6.54 9.42
C GLU A 249 27.13 -6.09 8.01
N GLU A 250 26.67 -6.79 6.98
CA GLU A 250 26.92 -6.46 5.58
C GLU A 250 26.19 -5.16 5.18
N ILE A 251 24.96 -4.97 5.66
CA ILE A 251 24.20 -3.73 5.44
C ILE A 251 24.84 -2.53 6.16
N LEU A 252 25.27 -2.71 7.42
CA LEU A 252 25.99 -1.67 8.15
C LEU A 252 27.34 -1.35 7.52
N HIS A 253 28.03 -2.36 6.96
CA HIS A 253 29.27 -2.16 6.23
C HIS A 253 29.05 -1.33 4.95
N ILE A 254 27.97 -1.58 4.18
CA ILE A 254 27.62 -0.71 3.05
C ILE A 254 27.38 0.74 3.53
N ALA A 255 26.67 0.93 4.63
CA ALA A 255 26.45 2.27 5.19
C ALA A 255 27.75 2.94 5.67
N GLU A 256 28.72 2.18 6.19
CA GLU A 256 30.07 2.67 6.50
C GLU A 256 30.85 3.10 5.25
N LEU A 257 30.76 2.33 4.17
CA LEU A 257 31.38 2.67 2.88
C LEU A 257 30.76 3.93 2.27
N ILE A 258 29.43 4.09 2.39
CA ILE A 258 28.74 5.33 2.02
C ILE A 258 29.26 6.52 2.84
N ALA A 259 29.41 6.36 4.16
CA ALA A 259 29.98 7.40 5.02
C ALA A 259 31.42 7.79 4.61
N ALA A 260 32.17 6.82 4.08
CA ALA A 260 33.53 7.01 3.60
C ALA A 260 33.61 7.60 2.18
N GLY A 261 32.52 7.62 1.41
CA GLY A 261 32.52 7.99 -0.01
C GLY A 261 33.02 6.87 -0.94
N ASN A 262 33.23 5.66 -0.44
CA ASN A 262 33.86 4.57 -1.19
C ASN A 262 32.81 3.78 -2.01
N SER A 263 32.37 4.36 -3.13
CA SER A 263 31.38 3.76 -4.02
C SER A 263 31.85 2.45 -4.67
N LYS A 264 33.13 2.33 -4.99
CA LYS A 264 33.71 1.13 -5.63
C LYS A 264 33.57 -0.12 -4.75
N GLU A 265 33.98 -0.01 -3.49
CA GLU A 265 33.89 -1.13 -2.55
C GLU A 265 32.43 -1.41 -2.18
N ALA A 266 31.60 -0.37 -2.04
CA ALA A 266 30.17 -0.54 -1.76
C ALA A 266 29.44 -1.33 -2.86
N ILE A 267 29.72 -1.05 -4.14
CA ILE A 267 29.21 -1.84 -5.28
C ILE A 267 29.71 -3.28 -5.23
N SER A 268 30.97 -3.50 -4.84
CA SER A 268 31.54 -4.85 -4.74
C SER A 268 30.80 -5.70 -3.70
N VAL A 269 30.53 -5.12 -2.52
CA VAL A 269 29.75 -5.79 -1.46
C VAL A 269 28.32 -6.08 -1.91
N ILE A 270 27.67 -5.16 -2.64
CA ILE A 270 26.34 -5.40 -3.23
C ILE A 270 26.39 -6.57 -4.23
N GLY A 271 27.41 -6.63 -5.08
CA GLY A 271 27.61 -7.73 -6.01
C GLY A 271 27.77 -9.07 -5.31
N GLU A 272 28.52 -9.11 -4.21
CA GLU A 272 28.69 -10.32 -3.38
C GLU A 272 27.36 -10.75 -2.74
N LEU A 273 26.58 -9.81 -2.18
CA LEU A 273 25.26 -10.10 -1.62
C LEU A 273 24.31 -10.68 -2.67
N ILE A 274 24.28 -10.09 -3.86
CA ILE A 274 23.45 -10.58 -4.97
C ILE A 274 23.92 -11.98 -5.42
N ALA A 275 25.23 -12.23 -5.47
CA ALA A 275 25.78 -13.54 -5.80
C ALA A 275 25.43 -14.61 -4.74
N GLN A 276 25.26 -14.20 -3.48
CA GLN A 276 24.76 -15.05 -2.39
C GLN A 276 23.24 -15.26 -2.42
N GLY A 277 22.53 -14.65 -3.37
CA GLY A 277 21.08 -14.81 -3.55
C GLY A 277 20.23 -13.75 -2.84
N VAL A 278 20.84 -12.70 -2.29
CA VAL A 278 20.09 -11.59 -1.68
C VAL A 278 19.44 -10.74 -2.78
N GLU A 279 18.14 -10.50 -2.68
CA GLU A 279 17.42 -9.69 -3.66
C GLU A 279 17.76 -8.21 -3.54
N SER A 280 17.96 -7.51 -4.66
CA SER A 280 18.26 -6.06 -4.70
C SER A 280 17.20 -5.22 -3.97
N ASN A 281 15.92 -5.62 -4.06
CA ASN A 281 14.83 -5.00 -3.31
C ASN A 281 15.02 -5.10 -1.79
N GLN A 282 15.50 -6.26 -1.32
CA GLN A 282 15.74 -6.47 0.10
C GLN A 282 16.93 -5.65 0.59
N ILE A 283 18.02 -5.58 -0.21
CA ILE A 283 19.17 -4.72 0.09
C ILE A 283 18.74 -3.27 0.28
N ILE A 284 17.93 -2.74 -0.65
CA ILE A 284 17.40 -1.36 -0.53
C ILE A 284 16.52 -1.20 0.70
N LYS A 285 15.60 -2.12 0.98
CA LYS A 285 14.73 -2.04 2.18
C LYS A 285 15.54 -2.02 3.46
N GLU A 286 16.55 -2.88 3.58
CA GLU A 286 17.45 -2.93 4.75
C GLU A 286 18.29 -1.67 4.88
N LEU A 287 18.78 -1.10 3.76
CA LEU A 287 19.47 0.18 3.76
C LEU A 287 18.55 1.32 4.20
N VAL A 288 17.31 1.39 3.70
CA VAL A 288 16.31 2.38 4.12
C VAL A 288 16.07 2.28 5.63
N GLU A 289 15.86 1.08 6.16
CA GLU A 289 15.65 0.87 7.59
C GLU A 289 16.91 1.23 8.41
N ALA A 290 18.10 0.88 7.94
CA ALA A 290 19.35 1.27 8.59
C ALA A 290 19.52 2.81 8.64
N PHE A 291 19.31 3.52 7.54
CA PHE A 291 19.41 4.98 7.51
C PHE A 291 18.28 5.66 8.29
N ARG A 292 17.08 5.07 8.36
CA ARG A 292 16.02 5.50 9.26
C ARG A 292 16.45 5.39 10.72
N GLN A 293 17.07 4.28 11.11
CA GLN A 293 17.61 4.10 12.47
C GLN A 293 18.73 5.10 12.78
N LEU A 294 19.60 5.41 11.81
CA LEU A 294 20.63 6.45 11.96
C LEU A 294 20.02 7.84 12.16
N LEU A 295 18.97 8.19 11.40
CA LEU A 295 18.25 9.46 11.54
C LEU A 295 17.65 9.58 12.95
N LEU A 296 16.91 8.55 13.38
CA LEU A 296 16.29 8.50 14.70
C LEU A 296 17.31 8.62 15.83
N THR A 297 18.48 7.98 15.65
CA THR A 297 19.60 8.09 16.61
C THR A 297 20.15 9.52 16.66
N LYS A 298 20.27 10.18 15.51
CA LYS A 298 20.80 11.55 15.41
C LYS A 298 19.89 12.59 16.06
N ILE A 299 18.58 12.41 15.97
CA ILE A 299 17.58 13.31 16.58
C ILE A 299 17.27 12.95 18.05
N ALA A 300 18.01 11.99 18.63
CA ALA A 300 17.81 11.51 20.00
C ALA A 300 16.36 11.06 20.29
N ALA A 301 15.75 10.32 19.35
CA ALA A 301 14.44 9.74 19.57
C ALA A 301 14.46 8.81 20.81
N PRO A 302 13.34 8.68 21.55
CA PRO A 302 13.27 7.80 22.72
C PRO A 302 13.73 6.38 22.39
N GLU A 303 14.49 5.74 23.29
CA GLU A 303 14.99 4.37 23.09
C GLU A 303 13.86 3.35 22.82
N THR A 304 12.65 3.64 23.29
CA THR A 304 11.42 2.87 23.02
C THR A 304 10.99 2.85 21.54
N THR A 305 11.59 3.69 20.69
CA THR A 305 11.32 3.73 19.24
C THR A 305 12.13 2.68 18.47
N PHE A 306 13.10 2.04 19.14
CA PHE A 306 14.07 1.14 18.53
C PHE A 306 13.82 -0.31 18.95
N GLU A 307 13.44 -1.16 18.02
CA GLU A 307 13.38 -2.62 18.22
C GLU A 307 14.73 -3.27 17.84
N VAL A 308 15.84 -2.85 18.45
CA VAL A 308 17.19 -3.36 18.12
C VAL A 308 18.00 -3.74 19.36
N THR A 309 18.94 -4.67 19.18
CA THR A 309 19.83 -5.14 20.25
C THR A 309 20.82 -4.06 20.70
N ALA A 310 21.29 -4.15 21.95
CA ALA A 310 22.25 -3.20 22.51
C ALA A 310 23.57 -3.11 21.69
N GLU A 311 24.04 -4.23 21.14
CA GLU A 311 25.24 -4.28 20.30
C GLU A 311 25.02 -3.52 18.98
N ARG A 312 23.89 -3.76 18.30
CA ARG A 312 23.55 -3.04 17.06
C ARG A 312 23.36 -1.56 17.32
N MET A 313 22.77 -1.19 18.46
CA MET A 313 22.62 0.20 18.86
C MET A 313 23.97 0.89 19.05
N SER A 314 24.98 0.21 19.63
CA SER A 314 26.33 0.77 19.74
C SER A 314 26.95 1.07 18.36
N LYS A 315 26.86 0.13 17.41
CA LYS A 315 27.33 0.31 16.03
C LYS A 315 26.59 1.47 15.33
N LEU A 316 25.26 1.52 15.45
CA LEU A 316 24.44 2.61 14.89
C LEU A 316 24.80 3.99 15.48
N LYS A 317 25.01 4.09 16.80
CA LYS A 317 25.49 5.33 17.46
C LYS A 317 26.81 5.77 16.85
N SER A 318 27.78 4.86 16.72
CA SER A 318 29.09 5.18 16.14
C SER A 318 28.99 5.66 14.68
N LEU A 319 28.10 5.05 13.90
CA LEU A 319 27.92 5.36 12.49
C LEU A 319 27.15 6.67 12.29
N ALA A 320 26.16 6.97 13.14
CA ALA A 320 25.39 8.21 13.11
C ALA A 320 26.26 9.46 13.33
N HIS A 321 27.39 9.34 14.01
CA HIS A 321 28.36 10.44 14.15
C HIS A 321 29.08 10.77 12.84
N LYS A 322 29.16 9.84 11.87
CA LYS A 322 29.82 10.03 10.58
C LYS A 322 28.95 10.74 9.54
N PHE A 323 27.67 10.94 9.84
CA PHE A 323 26.72 11.61 8.96
C PHE A 323 26.09 12.83 9.64
N ASP A 324 25.81 13.84 8.82
CA ASP A 324 24.96 14.96 9.23
C ASP A 324 23.48 14.62 8.96
N ALA A 325 22.57 15.20 9.75
CA ALA A 325 21.14 14.89 9.62
C ALA A 325 20.59 15.21 8.21
N GLU A 326 21.08 16.28 7.58
CA GLU A 326 20.73 16.65 6.21
C GLU A 326 21.20 15.60 5.19
N ALA A 327 22.43 15.09 5.35
CA ALA A 327 22.95 14.03 4.49
C ALA A 327 22.15 12.74 4.62
N ILE A 328 21.78 12.34 5.85
CA ILE A 328 20.92 11.16 6.09
C ILE A 328 19.57 11.32 5.38
N ASN A 329 18.94 12.50 5.48
CA ASN A 329 17.67 12.77 4.81
C ASN A 329 17.76 12.70 3.28
N LYS A 330 18.82 13.27 2.69
CA LYS A 330 19.05 13.18 1.23
C LYS A 330 19.26 11.73 0.79
N ILE A 331 20.08 10.97 1.52
CA ILE A 331 20.33 9.54 1.25
C ILE A 331 19.03 8.73 1.35
N LEU A 332 18.21 8.96 2.38
CA LEU A 332 16.89 8.32 2.50
C LEU A 332 16.01 8.60 1.29
N GLY A 333 15.98 9.84 0.79
CA GLY A 333 15.25 10.21 -0.42
C GLY A 333 15.69 9.43 -1.66
N VAL A 334 17.01 9.28 -1.85
CA VAL A 334 17.60 8.50 -2.95
C VAL A 334 17.24 7.01 -2.83
N LEU A 335 17.40 6.42 -1.64
CA LEU A 335 17.09 5.01 -1.40
C LEU A 335 15.60 4.70 -1.58
N ILE A 336 14.71 5.58 -1.11
CA ILE A 336 13.26 5.44 -1.31
C ILE A 336 12.91 5.51 -2.80
N SER A 337 13.51 6.44 -3.55
CA SER A 337 13.32 6.55 -5.00
C SER A 337 13.78 5.29 -5.73
N ALA A 338 14.94 4.76 -5.36
CA ALA A 338 15.44 3.50 -5.89
C ALA A 338 14.51 2.32 -5.59
N SER A 339 13.92 2.25 -4.40
CA SER A 339 12.97 1.19 -4.02
C SER A 339 11.72 1.13 -4.92
N GLN A 340 11.32 2.27 -5.50
CA GLN A 340 10.21 2.34 -6.44
C GLN A 340 10.67 1.86 -7.84
N LEU A 341 11.85 2.29 -8.28
CA LEU A 341 12.40 1.97 -9.60
C LEU A 341 12.70 0.48 -9.80
N VAL A 342 13.17 -0.25 -8.78
CA VAL A 342 13.48 -1.70 -8.94
C VAL A 342 12.29 -2.53 -9.43
N LYS A 343 11.05 -2.07 -9.18
CA LYS A 343 9.84 -2.75 -9.66
C LYS A 343 9.61 -2.59 -11.16
N GLU A 344 10.23 -1.59 -11.78
CA GLU A 344 9.97 -1.16 -13.15
C GLU A 344 11.16 -1.43 -14.10
N THR A 345 12.36 -1.70 -13.58
CA THR A 345 13.56 -1.88 -14.42
C THR A 345 13.71 -3.31 -14.95
N SER A 346 14.38 -3.44 -16.11
CA SER A 346 14.83 -4.73 -16.64
C SER A 346 16.06 -5.27 -15.92
N ILE A 347 16.91 -4.38 -15.38
CA ILE A 347 18.11 -4.74 -14.60
C ILE A 347 17.85 -4.42 -13.13
N ARG A 348 17.53 -5.46 -12.35
CA ARG A 348 17.07 -5.29 -10.96
C ARG A 348 18.13 -4.75 -9.99
N SER A 349 19.42 -4.94 -10.28
CA SER A 349 20.52 -4.45 -9.44
C SER A 349 20.87 -2.97 -9.68
N LEU A 350 20.57 -2.46 -10.88
CA LEU A 350 20.97 -1.10 -11.27
C LEU A 350 20.46 0.00 -10.32
N PRO A 351 19.19 0.00 -9.86
CA PRO A 351 18.72 1.06 -8.97
C PRO A 351 19.43 1.08 -7.61
N VAL A 352 19.80 -0.08 -7.05
CA VAL A 352 20.54 -0.12 -5.78
C VAL A 352 21.97 0.38 -5.96
N GLU A 353 22.62 -0.01 -7.06
CA GLU A 353 23.95 0.47 -7.41
C GLU A 353 23.98 1.99 -7.59
N MET A 354 23.05 2.54 -8.38
CA MET A 354 22.90 3.98 -8.59
C MET A 354 22.66 4.73 -7.28
N ALA A 355 21.75 4.22 -6.44
CA ALA A 355 21.43 4.85 -5.16
C ALA A 355 22.64 4.95 -4.23
N VAL A 356 23.45 3.90 -4.18
CA VAL A 356 24.66 3.87 -3.34
C VAL A 356 25.75 4.79 -3.90
N VAL A 357 25.94 4.85 -5.22
CA VAL A 357 26.88 5.80 -5.85
C VAL A 357 26.48 7.24 -5.56
N GLU A 358 25.20 7.59 -5.75
CA GLU A 358 24.69 8.92 -5.46
C GLU A 358 24.80 9.27 -3.97
N SER A 359 24.52 8.30 -3.09
CA SER A 359 24.69 8.46 -1.64
C SER A 359 26.13 8.75 -1.24
N CYS A 360 27.12 8.07 -1.83
CA CYS A 360 28.54 8.37 -1.61
C CYS A 360 28.89 9.80 -2.04
N ALA A 361 28.43 10.21 -3.23
CA ALA A 361 28.68 11.56 -3.76
C ALA A 361 28.06 12.67 -2.89
N LEU A 362 26.86 12.44 -2.33
CA LEU A 362 26.23 13.37 -1.40
C LEU A 362 27.08 13.61 -0.16
N VAL A 363 27.70 12.56 0.39
CA VAL A 363 28.57 12.68 1.58
C VAL A 363 29.88 13.41 1.24
N GLU A 364 30.47 13.14 0.07
CA GLU A 364 31.69 13.84 -0.38
C GLU A 364 31.45 15.35 -0.59
N ASN A 365 30.31 15.71 -1.19
CA ASN A 365 29.93 17.10 -1.40
C ASN A 365 29.69 17.85 -0.08
N SER A 366 29.05 17.22 0.91
CA SER A 366 28.90 17.82 2.24
C SER A 366 30.25 18.05 2.93
N LYS A 367 31.22 17.15 2.77
CA LYS A 367 32.58 17.32 3.35
C LYS A 367 33.36 18.45 2.67
N SER A 368 33.24 18.62 1.37
CA SER A 368 33.97 19.65 0.61
C SER A 368 33.42 21.06 0.86
N GLU A 369 32.11 21.23 1.06
CA GLU A 369 31.50 22.51 1.46
C GLU A 369 31.95 22.97 2.87
N ILE A 370 32.15 22.04 3.80
CA ILE A 370 32.65 22.33 5.16
C ILE A 370 34.14 22.77 5.14
N LEU A 371 34.94 22.22 4.22
CA LEU A 371 36.35 22.60 4.06
C LEU A 371 36.51 23.99 3.42
N ASN A 372 35.68 24.32 2.43
CA ASN A 372 35.73 25.62 1.74
C ASN A 372 35.21 26.79 2.60
N SER A 373 34.26 26.55 3.51
CA SER A 373 33.76 27.58 4.44
C SER A 373 34.75 27.96 5.57
N LYS A 374 35.78 27.14 5.83
CA LYS A 374 36.83 27.45 6.81
C LYS A 374 38.00 28.27 6.24
N GLN A 375 38.23 28.25 4.92
CA GLN A 375 39.33 29.02 4.31
C GLN A 375 38.98 30.50 4.07
N THR A 376 37.70 30.85 3.99
CA THR A 376 37.25 32.23 3.68
C THR A 376 37.23 33.20 4.88
N LYS A 377 37.54 32.75 6.11
CA LYS A 377 37.51 33.60 7.33
C LYS A 377 38.87 34.12 7.82
N SER A 378 39.97 33.98 7.05
CA SER A 378 41.32 34.32 7.55
C SER A 378 41.96 35.62 7.01
N ASN A 379 41.29 36.41 6.16
CA ASN A 379 41.86 37.69 5.70
C ASN A 379 40.85 38.84 5.76
N SER A 380 40.87 39.60 6.86
CA SER A 380 40.86 41.08 6.87
C SER A 380 40.85 41.62 8.31
N ARG A 381 41.89 42.40 8.63
CA ARG A 381 41.94 43.31 9.79
C ARG A 381 41.62 44.74 9.28
N PRO A 382 41.06 45.64 10.11
CA PRO A 382 40.39 46.85 9.65
C PRO A 382 41.24 48.11 9.82
N GLU A 383 41.10 49.08 8.91
CA GLU A 383 41.47 50.48 9.16
C GLU A 383 40.47 51.46 8.52
N ALA A 384 40.36 52.62 9.16
CA ALA A 384 39.21 53.51 9.15
C ALA A 384 39.46 54.82 8.36
N ASN A 385 38.36 55.31 7.80
CA ASN A 385 37.92 56.71 7.69
C ASN A 385 38.66 57.72 6.77
N SER A 386 37.96 58.16 5.72
CA SER A 386 37.75 59.60 5.40
C SER A 386 36.72 59.79 4.26
N LYS A 387 35.66 60.57 4.54
CA LYS A 387 34.70 61.21 3.60
C LYS A 387 35.32 62.49 2.98
N PRO A 388 34.81 63.15 1.89
CA PRO A 388 33.38 63.43 1.63
C PRO A 388 32.84 63.51 0.17
N GLU A 389 31.50 63.38 0.10
CA GLU A 389 30.46 63.98 -0.76
C GLU A 389 30.64 64.22 -2.28
N ILE A 390 29.65 63.73 -3.08
CA ILE A 390 28.72 64.55 -3.89
C ILE A 390 27.35 63.82 -4.03
N LYS A 391 26.30 64.54 -3.57
CA LYS A 391 24.85 64.61 -3.88
C LYS A 391 24.16 63.54 -4.76
N LYS A 392 23.16 62.87 -4.17
CA LYS A 392 21.68 62.97 -4.38
C LYS A 392 21.14 62.31 -5.66
N GLU A 393 20.53 61.13 -5.51
CA GLU A 393 19.07 60.95 -5.48
C GLU A 393 18.71 59.51 -5.04
N ILE A 394 18.02 59.42 -3.89
CA ILE A 394 16.84 58.56 -3.54
C ILE A 394 16.96 57.04 -3.77
N SER A 395 16.63 56.12 -2.87
CA SER A 395 16.47 55.99 -1.41
C SER A 395 16.22 54.50 -1.13
N LYS A 396 16.67 54.00 0.02
CA LYS A 396 16.57 52.61 0.46
C LYS A 396 15.21 52.25 1.09
N GLU A 397 14.88 50.97 0.92
CA GLU A 397 14.34 49.95 1.86
C GLU A 397 13.00 50.13 2.60
N ASP A 398 12.14 49.12 2.33
CA ASP A 398 11.17 48.41 3.18
C ASP A 398 9.96 49.16 3.78
N PRO A 399 8.89 48.45 4.24
CA PRO A 399 8.29 47.16 3.86
C PRO A 399 6.73 47.26 3.74
N GLY A 400 6.05 46.18 3.37
CA GLY A 400 4.65 45.96 3.77
C GLY A 400 3.53 46.37 2.79
N VAL A 401 2.71 45.36 2.48
CA VAL A 401 1.28 45.37 2.08
C VAL A 401 0.67 46.69 1.59
N ALA A 402 0.36 46.75 0.29
CA ALA A 402 -0.96 47.19 -0.19
C ALA A 402 -1.20 46.73 -1.63
N VAL A 403 -2.38 46.16 -1.83
CA VAL A 403 -3.04 45.87 -3.10
C VAL A 403 -3.26 47.16 -3.87
N GLU A 404 -2.94 47.20 -5.17
CA GLU A 404 -3.87 47.62 -6.23
C GLU A 404 -3.30 47.51 -7.66
N GLN A 405 -3.98 46.65 -8.44
CA GLN A 405 -4.45 46.89 -9.81
C GLN A 405 -3.49 47.45 -10.89
N SER A 406 -2.99 46.56 -11.74
CA SER A 406 -3.14 46.60 -13.21
C SER A 406 -2.43 45.34 -13.76
N SER A 407 -2.93 44.54 -14.68
CA SER A 407 -3.93 44.70 -15.73
C SER A 407 -4.61 43.34 -15.95
N LYS A 408 -5.95 43.34 -16.07
CA LYS A 408 -6.71 42.20 -16.57
C LYS A 408 -6.32 41.97 -18.04
N SER A 409 -5.44 41.03 -18.33
CA SER A 409 -5.40 40.42 -19.67
C SER A 409 -6.52 39.38 -19.73
N ALA A 410 -7.35 39.48 -20.77
CA ALA A 410 -8.50 38.61 -20.98
C ALA A 410 -8.02 37.16 -21.13
N MET A 411 -8.43 36.30 -20.20
CA MET A 411 -8.26 34.86 -20.33
C MET A 411 -9.28 34.37 -21.37
N GLU A 412 -8.84 34.13 -22.59
CA GLU A 412 -9.68 33.45 -23.59
C GLU A 412 -9.84 31.99 -23.12
N SER A 413 -11.06 31.63 -22.70
CA SER A 413 -11.38 30.26 -22.29
C SER A 413 -11.39 29.34 -23.51
N VAL A 414 -10.60 28.28 -23.46
CA VAL A 414 -10.63 27.21 -24.47
C VAL A 414 -11.89 26.38 -24.22
N ASP A 415 -12.81 26.33 -25.19
CA ASP A 415 -14.02 25.50 -25.12
C ASP A 415 -13.67 23.99 -25.15
N ASP A 416 -14.45 23.16 -24.47
CA ASP A 416 -14.27 21.71 -24.34
C ASP A 416 -14.29 21.01 -25.72
N LYS A 417 -14.98 21.58 -26.71
CA LYS A 417 -15.00 21.08 -28.09
C LYS A 417 -13.66 21.30 -28.80
N LEU A 418 -13.08 22.48 -28.65
CA LEU A 418 -11.79 22.84 -29.25
C LEU A 418 -10.65 22.03 -28.61
N TRP A 419 -10.74 21.78 -27.30
CA TRP A 419 -9.77 20.93 -26.59
C TRP A 419 -9.76 19.49 -27.11
N LYS A 420 -10.93 18.92 -27.41
CA LYS A 420 -11.01 17.58 -28.02
C LYS A 420 -10.37 17.54 -29.40
N GLU A 421 -10.58 18.58 -30.22
CA GLU A 421 -9.94 18.69 -31.54
C GLU A 421 -8.41 18.74 -31.44
N ILE A 422 -7.87 19.51 -30.49
CA ILE A 422 -6.43 19.59 -30.23
C ILE A 422 -5.88 18.22 -29.81
N ILE A 423 -6.54 17.53 -28.88
CA ILE A 423 -6.12 16.18 -28.44
C ILE A 423 -6.12 15.20 -29.62
N ASP A 424 -7.18 15.20 -30.43
CA ASP A 424 -7.30 14.28 -31.56
C ASP A 424 -6.23 14.52 -32.63
N LYS A 425 -5.83 15.77 -32.87
CA LYS A 425 -4.73 16.12 -33.78
C LYS A 425 -3.34 15.79 -33.23
N ILE A 426 -3.17 15.58 -31.92
CA ILE A 426 -1.87 15.15 -31.34
C ILE A 426 -1.67 13.64 -31.50
N LYS A 427 -2.76 12.87 -31.62
CA LYS A 427 -2.74 11.40 -31.72
C LYS A 427 -1.83 10.84 -32.84
N PRO A 428 -1.76 11.42 -34.06
CA PRO A 428 -0.87 10.96 -35.12
C PRO A 428 0.61 11.27 -34.86
N HIS A 429 0.92 12.31 -34.08
CA HIS A 429 2.29 12.75 -33.82
C HIS A 429 2.92 12.03 -32.62
N ASN A 430 2.14 11.76 -31.57
CA ASN A 430 2.63 11.05 -30.39
C ASN A 430 1.49 10.41 -29.57
N HIS A 431 1.35 9.08 -29.68
CA HIS A 431 0.30 8.32 -28.98
C HIS A 431 0.37 8.44 -27.45
N SER A 432 1.59 8.47 -26.90
CA SER A 432 1.83 8.58 -25.47
C SER A 432 1.46 9.96 -24.93
N LEU A 433 1.76 11.02 -25.70
CA LEU A 433 1.39 12.38 -25.33
C LEU A 433 -0.13 12.61 -25.38
N HIS A 434 -0.81 12.05 -26.38
CA HIS A 434 -2.27 12.05 -26.45
C HIS A 434 -2.91 11.37 -25.22
N ALA A 435 -2.32 10.28 -24.71
CA ALA A 435 -2.82 9.63 -23.49
C ALA A 435 -2.64 10.54 -22.25
N LEU A 436 -1.50 11.23 -22.11
CA LEU A 436 -1.23 12.15 -21.00
C LEU A 436 -2.16 13.37 -21.01
N LEU A 437 -2.47 13.89 -22.20
CA LEU A 437 -3.30 15.10 -22.37
C LEU A 437 -4.80 14.86 -22.09
N ARG A 438 -5.27 13.60 -22.09
CA ARG A 438 -6.65 13.27 -21.68
C ARG A 438 -6.93 13.61 -20.22
N ASP A 439 -5.90 13.54 -19.37
CA ASP A 439 -5.96 13.90 -17.95
C ASP A 439 -5.48 15.34 -17.68
N ALA A 440 -5.20 16.11 -18.74
CA ALA A 440 -4.82 17.51 -18.66
C ALA A 440 -6.03 18.43 -18.92
N TYR A 441 -5.98 19.62 -18.32
CA TYR A 441 -7.01 20.64 -18.42
C TYR A 441 -6.42 21.92 -19.03
N PRO A 442 -6.98 22.46 -20.12
CA PRO A 442 -6.58 23.76 -20.62
C PRO A 442 -7.17 24.85 -19.72
N ASP A 443 -6.32 25.62 -19.08
CA ASP A 443 -6.74 26.74 -18.23
C ASP A 443 -6.85 28.06 -18.99
N GLY A 444 -6.61 28.04 -20.31
CA GLY A 444 -6.67 29.21 -21.19
C GLY A 444 -5.29 29.74 -21.58
N THR A 445 -5.29 30.92 -22.20
CA THR A 445 -4.08 31.63 -22.64
C THR A 445 -3.82 32.86 -21.80
N ILE A 446 -2.54 33.13 -21.52
CA ILE A 446 -2.08 34.37 -20.88
C ILE A 446 -0.98 34.95 -21.77
N GLY A 447 -1.31 35.97 -22.56
CA GLY A 447 -0.38 36.50 -23.57
C GLY A 447 -0.08 35.44 -24.64
N ASP A 448 1.20 35.12 -24.81
CA ASP A 448 1.66 34.06 -25.72
C ASP A 448 1.75 32.68 -25.07
N ASP A 449 1.42 32.55 -23.77
CA ASP A 449 1.53 31.28 -23.05
C ASP A 449 0.17 30.55 -22.99
N PHE A 450 0.14 29.29 -23.41
CA PHE A 450 -0.97 28.37 -23.26
C PHE A 450 -0.80 27.53 -21.99
N ILE A 451 -1.75 27.66 -21.06
CA ILE A 451 -1.63 27.09 -19.72
C ILE A 451 -2.32 25.73 -19.64
N LEU A 452 -1.54 24.68 -19.37
CA LEU A 452 -2.03 23.32 -19.13
C LEU A 452 -1.89 22.92 -17.67
N SER A 453 -2.98 22.42 -17.09
CA SER A 453 -3.01 21.91 -15.73
C SER A 453 -3.09 20.40 -15.69
N VAL A 454 -2.24 19.77 -14.87
CA VAL A 454 -2.22 18.32 -14.65
C VAL A 454 -2.23 17.98 -13.17
N ARG A 455 -2.70 16.77 -12.84
CA ARG A 455 -2.82 16.30 -11.46
C ARG A 455 -1.55 15.67 -10.91
N PHE A 456 -0.75 15.05 -11.77
CA PHE A 456 0.39 14.23 -11.36
C PHE A 456 1.69 14.86 -11.82
N ARG A 457 2.70 14.85 -10.93
CA ARG A 457 4.06 15.31 -11.25
C ARG A 457 4.65 14.60 -12.46
N PHE A 458 4.38 13.30 -12.60
CA PHE A 458 4.79 12.52 -13.78
C PHE A 458 4.23 13.09 -15.11
N HIS A 459 2.96 13.54 -15.12
CA HIS A 459 2.35 14.13 -16.32
C HIS A 459 2.99 15.50 -16.62
N HIS A 460 3.25 16.29 -15.58
CA HIS A 460 3.95 17.57 -15.72
C HIS A 460 5.34 17.36 -16.33
N ASP A 461 6.13 16.46 -15.76
CA ASP A 461 7.50 16.24 -16.19
C ASP A 461 7.55 15.74 -17.64
N LYS A 462 6.60 14.89 -18.06
CA LYS A 462 6.50 14.41 -19.44
C LYS A 462 6.02 15.47 -20.42
N ILE A 463 4.99 16.25 -20.08
CA ILE A 463 4.45 17.28 -20.98
C ILE A 463 5.47 18.43 -21.14
N SER A 464 6.18 18.78 -20.06
CA SER A 464 7.21 19.83 -20.04
C SER A 464 8.53 19.44 -20.72
N GLU A 465 8.68 18.21 -21.23
CA GLU A 465 9.81 17.83 -22.08
C GLU A 465 9.80 18.68 -23.37
N ALA A 466 10.92 19.29 -23.74
CA ALA A 466 11.01 20.20 -24.89
C ALA A 466 10.43 19.61 -26.19
N LYS A 467 10.64 18.32 -26.44
CA LYS A 467 10.09 17.60 -27.59
C LYS A 467 8.55 17.53 -27.58
N ASN A 468 7.95 17.34 -26.41
CA ASN A 468 6.50 17.23 -26.28
C ASN A 468 5.84 18.61 -26.29
N CYS A 469 6.46 19.62 -25.65
CA CYS A 469 6.05 21.02 -25.79
C CYS A 469 6.02 21.43 -27.27
N GLN A 470 7.07 21.16 -28.05
CA GLN A 470 7.11 21.49 -29.48
C GLN A 470 5.94 20.89 -30.27
N ILE A 471 5.62 19.61 -30.05
CA ILE A 471 4.49 18.94 -30.72
C ILE A 471 3.16 19.63 -30.36
N ILE A 472 2.96 19.99 -29.08
CA ILE A 472 1.74 20.67 -28.65
C ILE A 472 1.68 22.08 -29.25
N GLU A 473 2.79 22.82 -29.25
CA GLU A 473 2.88 24.17 -29.82
C GLU A 473 2.61 24.19 -31.33
N GLU A 474 3.11 23.20 -32.08
CA GLU A 474 2.83 23.03 -33.51
C GLU A 474 1.34 22.77 -33.77
N VAL A 475 0.72 21.86 -33.00
CA VAL A 475 -0.73 21.58 -33.13
C VAL A 475 -1.57 22.78 -32.70
N LEU A 476 -1.18 23.48 -31.64
CA LEU A 476 -1.84 24.71 -31.21
C LEU A 476 -1.75 25.79 -32.29
N GLN A 477 -0.61 25.92 -32.97
CA GLN A 477 -0.47 26.85 -34.09
C GLN A 477 -1.36 26.46 -35.28
N GLU A 478 -1.50 25.18 -35.58
CA GLU A 478 -2.37 24.68 -36.65
C GLU A 478 -3.86 24.95 -36.36
N VAL A 479 -4.29 24.74 -35.11
CA VAL A 479 -5.72 24.86 -34.72
C VAL A 479 -6.11 26.30 -34.42
N LEU A 480 -5.25 27.07 -33.73
CA LEU A 480 -5.56 28.42 -33.25
C LEU A 480 -4.98 29.52 -34.15
N GLY A 481 -4.11 29.19 -35.11
CA GLY A 481 -3.49 30.15 -36.02
C GLY A 481 -2.49 31.10 -35.36
N LYS A 482 -2.17 30.90 -34.08
CA LYS A 482 -1.24 31.72 -33.28
C LYS A 482 -0.12 30.84 -32.72
N LYS A 483 1.10 31.33 -32.73
CA LYS A 483 2.24 30.64 -32.11
C LYS A 483 2.19 30.88 -30.60
N LEU A 484 1.83 29.85 -29.85
CA LEU A 484 1.74 29.89 -28.39
C LEU A 484 2.85 29.02 -27.79
N ARG A 485 3.33 29.38 -26.61
CA ARG A 485 4.26 28.58 -25.80
C ARG A 485 3.49 27.76 -24.78
N VAL A 486 3.83 26.49 -24.61
CA VAL A 486 3.12 25.64 -23.65
C VAL A 486 3.76 25.73 -22.27
N VAL A 487 2.95 26.07 -21.27
CA VAL A 487 3.34 26.11 -19.86
C VAL A 487 2.47 25.12 -19.08
N CYS A 488 3.10 24.08 -18.52
CA CYS A 488 2.41 23.08 -17.72
C CYS A 488 2.54 23.40 -16.22
N ARG A 489 1.46 23.22 -15.45
CA ARG A 489 1.42 23.39 -14.00
C ARG A 489 0.73 22.22 -13.31
N ILE A 490 1.14 21.95 -12.08
CA ILE A 490 0.52 20.92 -11.24
C ILE A 490 -0.58 21.59 -10.39
N VAL A 491 -1.77 21.00 -10.34
CA VAL A 491 -2.88 21.46 -9.49
C VAL A 491 -3.53 20.31 -8.74
N ASP A 492 -3.70 20.51 -7.42
CA ASP A 492 -4.45 19.60 -6.56
C ASP A 492 -5.97 19.77 -6.71
N LYS A 493 -6.71 18.68 -6.48
CA LYS A 493 -8.17 18.59 -6.70
C LYS A 493 -8.99 19.68 -5.96
N LYS A 494 -8.50 20.19 -4.83
CA LYS A 494 -9.18 21.25 -4.03
C LYS A 494 -9.32 22.58 -4.77
N THR A 495 -8.42 22.90 -5.71
CA THR A 495 -8.36 24.23 -6.35
C THR A 495 -9.42 24.43 -7.44
N LYS A 496 -9.99 23.34 -7.99
CA LYS A 496 -11.03 23.40 -9.04
C LYS A 496 -12.44 23.58 -8.46
N GLU A 497 -12.72 23.00 -7.28
CA GLU A 497 -13.98 23.24 -6.56
C GLU A 497 -14.06 24.70 -6.09
N LEU A 498 -12.97 25.27 -5.59
CA LEU A 498 -12.91 26.68 -5.18
C LEU A 498 -13.10 27.66 -6.35
N LYS A 499 -12.54 27.34 -7.54
CA LYS A 499 -12.74 28.17 -8.74
C LYS A 499 -14.17 28.07 -9.29
N ASN A 500 -14.77 26.89 -9.29
CA ASN A 500 -16.15 26.70 -9.76
C ASN A 500 -17.17 27.36 -8.82
N ILE A 501 -16.94 27.36 -7.51
CA ILE A 501 -17.79 28.06 -6.53
C ILE A 501 -17.65 29.59 -6.68
N SER A 502 -16.44 30.09 -6.97
CA SER A 502 -16.23 31.53 -7.23
C SER A 502 -16.88 32.03 -8.53
N ALA A 503 -16.94 31.17 -9.56
CA ALA A 503 -17.59 31.48 -10.83
C ALA A 503 -19.12 31.46 -10.70
N SER A 504 -19.70 30.57 -9.88
CA SER A 504 -21.13 30.57 -9.58
C SER A 504 -21.54 31.70 -8.62
N ALA A 505 -20.66 32.13 -7.71
CA ALA A 505 -20.93 33.27 -6.81
C ALA A 505 -20.98 34.63 -7.55
N HIS A 506 -20.31 34.75 -8.69
CA HIS A 506 -20.41 35.94 -9.55
C HIS A 506 -21.72 36.00 -10.36
N ALA A 507 -22.41 34.88 -10.54
CA ALA A 507 -23.69 34.80 -11.25
C ALA A 507 -24.92 35.06 -10.35
N VAL A 508 -24.73 35.27 -9.03
CA VAL A 508 -25.82 35.51 -8.06
C VAL A 508 -25.86 36.98 -7.58
N ARG A 509 -25.02 37.86 -8.12
CA ARG A 509 -25.08 39.31 -7.85
C ARG A 509 -26.07 40.09 -8.71
N ASP A 510 -26.68 39.46 -9.71
CA ASP A 510 -27.83 40.01 -10.42
C ASP A 510 -29.11 39.43 -9.81
N GLY A 511 -29.70 40.22 -8.91
CA GLY A 511 -30.68 39.77 -7.94
C GLY A 511 -31.92 39.09 -8.52
N LYS A 512 -32.31 37.99 -7.86
CA LYS A 512 -33.70 37.67 -7.47
C LYS A 512 -33.72 36.45 -6.55
N THR A 513 -34.59 36.52 -5.55
CA THR A 513 -35.00 35.50 -4.55
C THR A 513 -34.15 35.35 -3.28
N LYS A 514 -34.82 35.53 -2.13
CA LYS A 514 -34.28 35.79 -0.78
C LYS A 514 -34.34 34.55 0.14
N GLU A 515 -34.49 33.35 -0.39
CA GLU A 515 -34.86 32.15 0.41
C GLU A 515 -33.77 31.08 0.54
N HIS A 516 -32.53 31.28 0.09
CA HIS A 516 -31.47 30.25 0.16
C HIS A 516 -30.34 30.56 1.17
N GLY A 517 -30.48 31.61 1.98
CA GLY A 517 -29.44 32.03 2.93
C GLY A 517 -29.35 31.16 4.21
N LYS A 518 -30.42 30.46 4.59
CA LYS A 518 -30.45 29.70 5.86
C LYS A 518 -29.88 28.28 5.78
N ASP A 519 -29.90 27.67 4.60
CA ASP A 519 -29.39 26.29 4.42
C ASP A 519 -27.85 26.24 4.30
N LEU A 520 -27.22 27.34 3.86
CA LEU A 520 -25.76 27.43 3.74
C LEU A 520 -25.06 27.63 5.11
N GLU A 521 -25.69 28.33 6.05
CA GLU A 521 -25.16 28.46 7.42
C GLU A 521 -25.28 27.13 8.20
N ALA A 522 -26.31 26.33 7.93
CA ALA A 522 -26.45 25.00 8.52
C ALA A 522 -25.40 24.02 7.98
N ALA A 523 -25.17 24.02 6.66
CA ALA A 523 -24.16 23.16 6.03
C ALA A 523 -22.72 23.54 6.41
N ALA A 524 -22.44 24.82 6.66
CA ALA A 524 -21.12 25.26 7.12
C ALA A 524 -20.81 24.84 8.57
N LYS A 525 -21.83 24.68 9.42
CA LYS A 525 -21.66 24.22 10.81
C LYS A 525 -21.32 22.74 10.92
N GLU A 526 -21.90 21.88 10.07
CA GLU A 526 -21.59 20.44 10.08
C GLU A 526 -20.15 20.11 9.63
N ILE A 527 -19.52 20.97 8.84
CA ILE A 527 -18.19 20.70 8.26
C ILE A 527 -17.03 21.08 9.21
N PHE A 528 -17.27 21.98 10.17
CA PHE A 528 -16.20 22.55 11.01
C PHE A 528 -16.23 22.13 12.50
N GLU A 529 -17.19 21.30 12.95
CA GLU A 529 -17.32 20.90 14.37
C GLU A 529 -17.04 19.41 14.66
N THR A 530 -16.16 18.74 13.92
CA THR A 530 -15.60 17.44 14.37
C THR A 530 -14.09 17.36 14.15
N GLU A 531 -13.34 17.88 15.13
CA GLU A 531 -12.02 17.36 15.51
C GLU A 531 -12.17 16.23 16.53
#